data_AF-A0A2E2MDD6-F1
#
_entry.id   AF-A0A2E2MDD6-F1
#
_cell.length_a   1.000
_cell.length_b   1.000
_cell.length_c   1.000
_cell.angle_alpha   90.00
_cell.angle_beta   90.00
_cell.angle_gamma   90.00
#
_symmetry.space_group_name_H-M   'P 1'
#
loop_
_entity.id
_entity.type
_entity.pdbx_description
1 polymer ?
#
loop_
_entity_poly.entity_id
_entity_poly.type
_entity_poly.pdbx_seq_one_letter_code
_entity_poly.pdbx_strand_id
1 'polypeptide(L)'
;MTKYKLEYIWLDGYKPVANLRGKTQIKEFDTFPSLDQLPLWGFDGSSTEQAEGSSSDCVLKPVAVYPDPARKNGALVMCEVMMPDGVTPHPSNTRASIMDDEGAWFGFEQEYFFYKDGRPLGFPESGYPSPQGPYYTGVGYKNVGSVAREIVEEHLEQCLEAGINHEGINAEVAKGQWEFQIFGKGSKKAADQIWIARYLLLRICEKYGIDIEWHCKPLGDTDWNGSGMHCNFSTKYMREVGGKEYFEKLM
;
A
#
# COMPACT_ATOMS: atom_id res chain seq x y z
N MET A 1 -3.87 22.89 -22.92
CA MET A 1 -3.71 21.57 -22.29
C MET A 1 -2.32 21.41 -21.67
N THR A 2 -2.29 21.00 -20.41
CA THR A 2 -1.09 20.68 -19.62
C THR A 2 -0.73 19.20 -19.80
N LYS A 3 0.57 18.88 -19.92
CA LYS A 3 1.03 17.49 -19.93
C LYS A 3 1.06 16.93 -18.51
N TYR A 4 0.29 15.89 -18.27
CA TYR A 4 0.26 15.11 -17.04
C TYR A 4 1.05 13.81 -17.18
N LYS A 5 1.70 13.40 -16.08
CA LYS A 5 2.41 12.13 -15.92
C LYS A 5 1.50 11.19 -15.14
N LEU A 6 0.85 10.27 -15.86
CA LEU A 6 -0.05 9.28 -15.28
C LEU A 6 0.78 8.04 -14.90
N GLU A 7 1.05 7.86 -13.61
CA GLU A 7 1.72 6.67 -13.08
C GLU A 7 0.68 5.56 -12.87
N TYR A 8 0.60 4.63 -13.82
CA TYR A 8 -0.31 3.48 -13.74
C TYR A 8 0.30 2.43 -12.81
N ILE A 9 -0.42 2.09 -11.75
CA ILE A 9 0.03 1.21 -10.66
C ILE A 9 -0.88 -0.01 -10.60
N TRP A 10 -0.30 -1.21 -10.51
CA TRP A 10 -1.06 -2.46 -10.42
C TRP A 10 -0.33 -3.52 -9.61
N LEU A 11 -1.04 -4.62 -9.31
CA LEU A 11 -0.48 -5.81 -8.67
C LEU A 11 -0.14 -6.88 -9.72
N ASP A 12 1.04 -7.47 -9.59
CA ASP A 12 1.48 -8.56 -10.45
C ASP A 12 0.86 -9.93 -10.08
N GLY A 13 1.33 -11.00 -10.73
CA GLY A 13 0.83 -12.36 -10.56
C GLY A 13 1.69 -13.25 -9.65
N TYR A 14 2.73 -12.72 -9.02
CA TYR A 14 3.63 -13.51 -8.17
C TYR A 14 2.87 -14.09 -6.97
N LYS A 15 3.31 -15.28 -6.54
CA LYS A 15 2.73 -16.02 -5.41
C LYS A 15 3.81 -16.40 -4.40
N PRO A 16 3.47 -16.48 -3.09
CA PRO A 16 2.13 -16.30 -2.51
C PRO A 16 1.70 -14.83 -2.37
N VAL A 17 2.61 -13.86 -2.56
CA VAL A 17 2.35 -12.43 -2.40
C VAL A 17 2.66 -11.72 -3.71
N ALA A 18 1.71 -10.92 -4.20
CA ALA A 18 1.89 -10.08 -5.37
C ALA A 18 2.71 -8.82 -5.04
N ASN A 19 3.50 -8.36 -6.00
CA ASN A 19 4.24 -7.10 -5.90
C ASN A 19 3.50 -5.96 -6.58
N LEU A 20 3.80 -4.74 -6.15
CA LEU A 20 3.40 -3.52 -6.84
C LEU A 20 4.29 -3.27 -8.05
N ARG A 21 3.67 -2.84 -9.16
CA ARG A 21 4.33 -2.44 -10.40
C ARG A 21 3.83 -1.05 -10.81
N GLY A 22 4.66 -0.29 -11.51
CA GLY A 22 4.34 1.07 -11.93
C GLY A 22 4.95 1.42 -13.29
N LYS A 23 4.24 2.22 -14.10
CA LYS A 23 4.83 2.89 -15.28
C LYS A 23 4.08 4.17 -15.64
N THR A 24 4.80 5.13 -16.24
CA THR A 24 4.24 6.45 -16.57
C THR A 24 3.74 6.57 -18.02
N GLN A 25 2.47 6.98 -18.21
CA GLN A 25 1.95 7.50 -19.48
C GLN A 25 1.97 9.03 -19.49
N ILE A 26 2.23 9.66 -20.63
CA ILE A 26 2.02 11.11 -20.80
C ILE A 26 0.72 11.34 -21.55
N LYS A 27 -0.15 12.20 -20.98
CA LYS A 27 -1.41 12.64 -21.59
C LYS A 27 -1.63 14.13 -21.36
N GLU A 28 -2.44 14.73 -22.20
CA GLU A 28 -2.76 16.16 -22.16
C GLU A 28 -4.17 16.37 -21.62
N PHE A 29 -4.30 17.22 -20.61
CA PHE A 29 -5.58 17.60 -20.01
C PHE A 29 -5.57 19.10 -19.70
N ASP A 30 -6.73 19.75 -19.69
CA ASP A 30 -6.82 21.16 -19.30
C ASP A 30 -6.67 21.37 -17.80
N THR A 31 -7.17 20.42 -17.00
CA THR A 31 -7.07 20.37 -15.54
C THR A 31 -6.62 18.98 -15.09
N PHE A 32 -6.50 18.74 -13.78
CA PHE A 32 -6.26 17.40 -13.25
C PHE A 32 -7.35 16.43 -13.77
N PRO A 33 -6.98 15.26 -14.31
CA PRO A 33 -7.94 14.38 -14.98
C PRO A 33 -8.86 13.67 -13.98
N SER A 34 -10.13 13.52 -14.34
CA SER A 34 -11.05 12.62 -13.66
C SER A 34 -10.85 11.18 -14.12
N LEU A 35 -11.32 10.21 -13.32
CA LEU A 35 -11.11 8.79 -13.56
C LEU A 35 -11.64 8.32 -14.93
N ASP A 36 -12.80 8.83 -15.36
CA ASP A 36 -13.45 8.48 -16.62
C ASP A 36 -12.72 9.00 -17.87
N GLN A 37 -11.81 9.97 -17.69
CA GLN A 37 -10.96 10.49 -18.77
C GLN A 37 -9.69 9.66 -18.98
N LEU A 38 -9.37 8.75 -18.04
CA LEU A 38 -8.15 7.96 -18.09
C LEU A 38 -8.31 6.76 -19.03
N PRO A 39 -7.43 6.61 -20.04
CA PRO A 39 -7.54 5.51 -20.98
C PRO A 39 -7.12 4.17 -20.34
N LEU A 40 -7.65 3.08 -20.87
CA LEU A 40 -7.05 1.76 -20.67
C LEU A 40 -5.62 1.75 -21.21
N TRP A 41 -4.76 0.90 -20.65
CA TRP A 41 -3.40 0.73 -21.14
C TRP A 41 -2.93 -0.72 -21.07
N GLY A 42 -2.15 -1.18 -22.04
CA GLY A 42 -1.61 -2.54 -22.04
C GLY A 42 -0.26 -2.63 -21.33
N PHE A 43 0.11 -3.82 -20.84
CA PHE A 43 1.45 -4.17 -20.39
C PHE A 43 1.79 -5.62 -20.76
N ASP A 44 3.08 -5.95 -20.72
CA ASP A 44 3.57 -7.31 -20.92
C ASP A 44 3.42 -8.12 -19.62
N GLY A 45 2.41 -8.99 -19.58
CA GLY A 45 2.10 -9.87 -18.46
C GLY A 45 3.07 -11.05 -18.31
N SER A 46 3.87 -11.37 -19.32
CA SER A 46 4.89 -12.44 -19.21
C SER A 46 6.05 -12.04 -18.31
N SER A 47 6.28 -10.74 -18.16
CA SER A 47 7.28 -10.17 -17.25
C SER A 47 6.79 -10.02 -15.80
N THR A 48 5.56 -10.46 -15.50
CA THR A 48 4.91 -10.23 -14.21
C THR A 48 4.12 -11.43 -13.68
N GLU A 49 4.38 -12.64 -14.19
CA GLU A 49 3.66 -13.88 -13.81
C GLU A 49 2.15 -13.82 -14.09
N GLN A 50 1.74 -13.08 -15.12
CA GLN A 50 0.33 -12.87 -15.49
C GLN A 50 -0.02 -13.44 -16.86
N ALA A 51 0.96 -13.75 -17.71
CA ALA A 51 0.71 -14.35 -19.00
C ALA A 51 1.88 -15.20 -19.48
N GLU A 52 1.63 -16.08 -20.44
CA GLU A 52 2.68 -16.81 -21.16
C GLU A 52 3.25 -15.93 -22.27
N GLY A 53 4.54 -16.12 -22.61
CA GLY A 53 5.22 -15.27 -23.60
C GLY A 53 4.60 -15.28 -25.01
N SER A 54 3.86 -16.32 -25.39
CA SER A 54 3.20 -16.41 -26.69
C SER A 54 1.86 -15.67 -26.79
N SER A 55 1.32 -15.20 -25.65
CA SER A 55 0.07 -14.43 -25.54
C SER A 55 0.13 -13.55 -24.30
N SER A 56 1.04 -12.57 -24.32
CA SER A 56 1.50 -11.89 -23.10
C SER A 56 0.73 -10.63 -22.72
N ASP A 57 -0.14 -10.11 -23.58
CA ASP A 57 -0.82 -8.84 -23.33
C ASP A 57 -1.77 -8.93 -22.13
N CYS A 58 -1.68 -7.95 -21.25
CA CYS A 58 -2.65 -7.71 -20.17
C CYS A 58 -3.09 -6.25 -20.20
N VAL A 59 -4.31 -5.96 -19.74
CA VAL A 59 -4.88 -4.61 -19.77
C VAL A 59 -5.00 -4.03 -18.35
N LEU A 60 -4.53 -2.80 -18.18
CA LEU A 60 -4.71 -1.97 -17.01
C LEU A 60 -5.98 -1.14 -17.20
N LYS A 61 -6.92 -1.32 -16.28
CA LYS A 61 -8.13 -0.52 -16.19
C LYS A 61 -8.03 0.41 -14.98
N PRO A 62 -8.01 1.74 -15.18
CA PRO A 62 -8.05 2.70 -14.07
C PRO A 62 -9.26 2.48 -13.16
N VAL A 63 -9.03 2.50 -11.85
CA VAL A 63 -10.08 2.35 -10.83
C VAL A 63 -10.08 3.44 -9.76
N ALA A 64 -8.95 4.13 -9.59
CA ALA A 64 -8.85 5.33 -8.78
C ALA A 64 -7.72 6.23 -9.30
N VAL A 65 -7.82 7.53 -9.04
CA VAL A 65 -6.80 8.52 -9.42
C VAL A 65 -6.55 9.48 -8.27
N TYR A 66 -5.28 9.74 -7.99
CA TYR A 66 -4.81 10.61 -6.90
C TYR A 66 -3.74 11.57 -7.45
N PRO A 67 -3.64 12.81 -6.93
CA PRO A 67 -2.48 13.65 -7.20
C PRO A 67 -1.18 12.94 -6.81
N ASP A 68 -0.13 13.07 -7.61
CA ASP A 68 1.22 12.60 -7.23
C ASP A 68 2.01 13.78 -6.63
N PRO A 69 2.20 13.84 -5.30
CA PRO A 69 2.86 14.95 -4.63
C PRO A 69 4.35 15.08 -5.01
N ALA A 70 4.99 13.96 -5.38
CA ALA A 70 6.41 13.95 -5.72
C ALA A 70 6.70 14.48 -7.13
N ARG A 71 5.68 14.69 -7.97
CA ARG A 71 5.86 15.05 -9.40
C ARG A 71 4.96 16.21 -9.80
N LYS A 72 5.57 17.26 -10.36
CA LYS A 72 4.82 18.33 -11.04
C LYS A 72 3.93 17.75 -12.14
N ASN A 73 2.63 18.05 -12.06
CA ASN A 73 1.57 17.51 -12.92
C ASN A 73 1.55 15.98 -12.95
N GLY A 74 1.83 15.33 -11.82
CA GLY A 74 1.74 13.88 -11.69
C GLY A 74 0.39 13.43 -11.17
N ALA A 75 -0.02 12.24 -11.57
CA ALA A 75 -1.19 11.54 -11.05
C ALA A 75 -0.85 10.07 -10.84
N LEU A 76 -1.18 9.54 -9.67
CA LEU A 76 -1.12 8.11 -9.35
C LEU A 76 -2.44 7.49 -9.80
N VAL A 77 -2.37 6.47 -10.63
CA VAL A 77 -3.54 5.81 -11.20
C VAL A 77 -3.54 4.36 -10.72
N MET A 78 -4.38 4.05 -9.72
CA MET A 78 -4.59 2.67 -9.31
C MET A 78 -5.33 1.94 -10.42
N CYS A 79 -4.85 0.77 -10.81
CA CYS A 79 -5.45 -0.05 -11.85
C CYS A 79 -5.81 -1.44 -11.35
N GLU A 80 -6.88 -1.98 -11.90
CA GLU A 80 -7.16 -3.41 -11.88
C GLU A 80 -6.68 -4.06 -13.18
N VAL A 81 -6.29 -5.33 -13.10
CA VAL A 81 -5.77 -6.08 -14.26
C VAL A 81 -6.90 -6.85 -14.92
N MET A 82 -6.99 -6.69 -16.24
CA MET A 82 -7.99 -7.30 -17.11
C MET A 82 -7.30 -8.17 -18.15
N MET A 83 -8.03 -9.16 -18.65
CA MET A 83 -7.67 -9.93 -19.85
C MET A 83 -7.55 -8.99 -21.08
N PRO A 84 -6.94 -9.45 -22.19
CA PRO A 84 -6.81 -8.65 -23.43
C PRO A 84 -8.11 -8.04 -23.98
N ASP A 85 -9.26 -8.62 -23.65
CA ASP A 85 -10.57 -8.09 -24.03
C ASP A 85 -10.94 -6.76 -23.34
N GLY A 86 -10.19 -6.37 -22.29
CA GLY A 86 -10.42 -5.16 -21.50
C GLY A 86 -11.66 -5.20 -20.60
N VAL A 87 -12.36 -6.33 -20.52
CA VAL A 87 -13.65 -6.46 -19.82
C VAL A 87 -13.62 -7.58 -18.78
N THR A 88 -12.95 -8.70 -19.07
CA THR A 88 -12.88 -9.85 -18.16
C THR A 88 -11.75 -9.63 -17.14
N PRO A 89 -12.01 -9.71 -15.82
CA PRO A 89 -10.95 -9.61 -14.82
C PRO A 89 -9.90 -10.70 -15.00
N HIS A 90 -8.62 -10.33 -14.90
CA HIS A 90 -7.53 -11.30 -14.93
C HIS A 90 -7.56 -12.19 -13.66
N PRO A 91 -7.13 -13.47 -13.69
CA PRO A 91 -7.12 -14.34 -12.51
C PRO A 91 -6.34 -13.81 -11.29
N SER A 92 -5.36 -12.92 -11.50
CA SER A 92 -4.63 -12.24 -10.41
C SER A 92 -5.38 -11.04 -9.82
N ASN A 93 -6.47 -10.60 -10.44
CA ASN A 93 -7.24 -9.42 -10.02
C ASN A 93 -8.17 -9.77 -8.85
N THR A 94 -7.61 -9.67 -7.64
CA THR A 94 -8.36 -9.85 -6.38
C THR A 94 -9.28 -8.69 -6.07
N ARG A 95 -9.10 -7.50 -6.68
CA ARG A 95 -10.02 -6.37 -6.50
C ARG A 95 -11.40 -6.68 -7.06
N ALA A 96 -11.48 -7.43 -8.17
CA ALA A 96 -12.73 -7.81 -8.80
C ALA A 96 -13.63 -8.71 -7.92
N SER A 97 -13.06 -9.40 -6.93
CA SER A 97 -13.83 -10.20 -5.97
C SER A 97 -14.33 -9.42 -4.76
N ILE A 98 -13.93 -8.15 -4.61
CA ILE A 98 -14.38 -7.28 -3.52
C ILE A 98 -15.80 -6.78 -3.86
N MET A 99 -16.76 -7.11 -2.99
CA MET A 99 -18.11 -6.53 -3.04
C MET A 99 -18.02 -5.02 -2.87
N ASP A 100 -18.63 -4.25 -3.77
CA ASP A 100 -18.64 -2.79 -3.71
C ASP A 100 -19.71 -2.31 -2.72
N ASP A 101 -19.28 -2.00 -1.50
CA ASP A 101 -20.16 -1.58 -0.41
C ASP A 101 -19.62 -0.30 0.22
N GLU A 102 -20.23 0.83 -0.11
CA GLU A 102 -19.92 2.16 0.45
C GLU A 102 -20.22 2.27 1.95
N GLY A 103 -21.12 1.42 2.46
CA GLY A 103 -21.49 1.36 3.87
C GLY A 103 -20.52 0.54 4.73
N ALA A 104 -19.68 -0.30 4.11
CA ALA A 104 -18.62 -1.05 4.75
C ALA A 104 -17.38 -0.18 4.91
N TRP A 105 -16.99 0.05 6.16
CA TRP A 105 -15.82 0.85 6.53
C TRP A 105 -14.73 -0.05 7.08
N PHE A 106 -13.49 0.23 6.70
CA PHE A 106 -12.32 -0.55 7.10
C PHE A 106 -11.21 0.38 7.58
N GLY A 107 -10.59 0.04 8.71
CA GLY A 107 -9.36 0.65 9.20
C GLY A 107 -8.24 -0.38 9.20
N PHE A 108 -7.21 -0.17 8.39
CA PHE A 108 -6.06 -1.05 8.29
C PHE A 108 -4.87 -0.43 9.03
N GLU A 109 -4.30 -1.18 9.97
CA GLU A 109 -3.09 -0.86 10.71
C GLU A 109 -1.91 -1.60 10.09
N GLN A 110 -1.18 -0.99 9.16
CA GLN A 110 -0.13 -1.65 8.40
C GLN A 110 1.22 -1.60 9.11
N GLU A 111 1.67 -2.73 9.65
CA GLU A 111 3.04 -2.93 10.12
C GLU A 111 3.95 -3.51 9.00
N TYR A 112 5.25 -3.70 9.21
CA TYR A 112 6.20 -2.71 8.71
C TYR A 112 7.62 -2.83 9.25
N PHE A 113 8.57 -3.48 8.57
CA PHE A 113 10.00 -3.25 8.87
C PHE A 113 10.72 -2.53 7.75
N PHE A 114 11.54 -1.53 8.10
CA PHE A 114 12.59 -1.04 7.22
C PHE A 114 13.74 -2.04 7.18
N TYR A 115 14.23 -2.37 5.99
CA TYR A 115 15.32 -3.31 5.78
C TYR A 115 16.46 -2.66 4.99
N LYS A 116 17.69 -2.95 5.40
CA LYS A 116 18.90 -2.53 4.68
C LYS A 116 19.96 -3.62 4.81
N ASP A 117 20.59 -3.95 3.68
CA ASP A 117 21.64 -4.99 3.62
C ASP A 117 21.17 -6.33 4.22
N GLY A 118 19.90 -6.69 3.97
CA GLY A 118 19.29 -7.95 4.42
C GLY A 118 18.94 -8.01 5.92
N ARG A 119 18.96 -6.88 6.64
CA ARG A 119 18.64 -6.81 8.08
C ARG A 119 17.70 -5.64 8.39
N PRO A 120 16.93 -5.70 9.50
CA PRO A 120 16.14 -4.55 9.92
C PRO A 120 17.01 -3.32 10.17
N LEU A 121 16.50 -2.15 9.78
CA LEU A 121 17.20 -0.89 9.91
C LEU A 121 17.52 -0.59 11.39
N GLY A 122 18.81 -0.37 11.67
CA GLY A 122 19.30 -0.10 13.01
C GLY A 122 19.69 -1.36 13.80
N PHE A 123 19.57 -2.55 13.22
CA PHE A 123 20.25 -3.74 13.74
C PHE A 123 21.75 -3.67 13.42
N PRO A 124 22.61 -4.25 14.27
CA PRO A 124 24.02 -4.43 13.96
C PRO A 124 24.20 -5.44 12.81
N GLU A 125 25.35 -5.37 12.12
CA GLU A 125 25.73 -6.30 11.05
C GLU A 125 25.68 -7.76 11.49
N SER A 126 26.01 -8.02 12.76
CA SER A 126 25.85 -9.32 13.41
C SER A 126 25.18 -9.18 14.78
N GLY A 127 24.34 -10.16 15.12
CA GLY A 127 23.59 -10.16 16.38
C GLY A 127 22.36 -9.24 16.35
N TYR A 128 21.98 -8.75 17.53
CA TYR A 128 20.74 -8.00 17.75
C TYR A 128 21.03 -6.68 18.48
N PRO A 129 20.15 -5.66 18.35
CA PRO A 129 20.22 -4.50 19.22
C PRO A 129 19.83 -4.88 20.66
N SER A 130 19.76 -3.90 21.57
CA SER A 130 19.23 -4.12 22.92
C SER A 130 17.82 -4.75 22.88
N PRO A 131 17.39 -5.47 23.93
CA PRO A 131 16.05 -6.08 23.94
C PRO A 131 14.92 -5.08 23.67
N GLN A 132 13.81 -5.59 23.14
CA GLN A 132 12.57 -4.83 22.94
C GLN A 132 12.09 -4.17 24.24
N GLY A 133 11.40 -3.03 24.10
CA GLY A 133 10.93 -2.24 25.22
C GLY A 133 11.01 -0.73 24.97
N PRO A 134 12.20 -0.17 24.73
CA PRO A 134 12.36 1.29 24.52
C PRO A 134 11.99 1.77 23.12
N TYR A 135 11.65 0.88 22.18
CA TYR A 135 11.44 1.21 20.77
C TYR A 135 10.01 1.67 20.47
N TYR A 136 9.01 1.01 21.03
CA TYR A 136 7.59 1.33 20.83
C TYR A 136 7.31 2.78 21.20
N THR A 137 6.77 3.56 20.26
CA THR A 137 6.52 5.01 20.40
C THR A 137 7.75 5.81 20.87
N GLY A 138 8.95 5.27 20.66
CA GLY A 138 10.19 5.83 21.17
C GLY A 138 10.61 7.11 20.47
N VAL A 139 11.36 7.95 21.18
CA VAL A 139 11.98 9.17 20.65
C VAL A 139 13.50 9.12 20.89
N GLY A 140 14.26 9.78 20.00
CA GLY A 140 15.71 9.92 20.09
C GLY A 140 16.48 8.86 19.28
N TYR A 141 17.68 9.25 18.84
CA TYR A 141 18.54 8.46 17.93
C TYR A 141 18.75 7.01 18.39
N LYS A 142 18.95 6.79 19.70
CA LYS A 142 19.17 5.45 20.26
C LYS A 142 18.02 4.48 19.93
N ASN A 143 16.78 4.96 20.00
CA ASN A 143 15.59 4.13 19.82
C ASN A 143 15.19 4.10 18.34
N VAL A 144 15.14 5.27 17.71
CA VAL A 144 14.55 5.48 16.38
C VAL A 144 15.56 5.34 15.22
N GLY A 145 16.83 5.67 15.46
CA GLY A 145 17.82 5.85 14.39
C GLY A 145 17.76 7.24 13.75
N SER A 146 18.58 7.45 12.72
CA SER A 146 18.75 8.75 12.05
C SER A 146 17.75 9.00 10.91
N VAL A 147 17.28 7.96 10.23
CA VAL A 147 16.54 8.10 8.95
C VAL A 147 15.11 7.53 8.98
N ALA A 148 14.81 6.58 9.86
CA ALA A 148 13.52 5.88 9.84
C ALA A 148 12.33 6.85 9.96
N ARG A 149 12.39 7.79 10.92
CA ARG A 149 11.34 8.79 11.11
C ARG A 149 11.25 9.79 9.95
N GLU A 150 12.36 10.12 9.30
CA GLU A 150 12.35 11.01 8.14
C GLU A 150 11.52 10.40 6.99
N ILE A 151 11.71 9.11 6.72
CA ILE A 151 10.90 8.36 5.74
C ILE A 151 9.43 8.32 6.13
N VAL A 152 9.14 8.02 7.41
CA VAL A 152 7.76 7.87 7.91
C VAL A 152 6.99 9.20 7.81
N GLU A 153 7.61 10.31 8.22
CA GLU A 153 6.97 11.63 8.16
C GLU A 153 6.76 12.09 6.71
N GLU A 154 7.72 11.79 5.82
CA GLU A 154 7.57 12.07 4.39
C GLU A 154 6.46 11.22 3.74
N HIS A 155 6.35 9.95 4.13
CA HIS A 155 5.29 9.05 3.68
C HIS A 155 3.91 9.54 4.13
N LEU A 156 3.80 9.96 5.39
CA LEU A 156 2.59 10.58 5.93
C LEU A 156 2.20 11.82 5.11
N GLU A 157 3.12 12.75 4.88
CA GLU A 157 2.82 13.97 4.11
C GLU A 157 2.39 13.63 2.67
N GLN A 158 3.12 12.74 1.98
CA GLN A 158 2.74 12.35 0.62
C GLN A 158 1.36 11.67 0.56
N CYS A 159 1.01 10.88 1.58
CA CYS A 159 -0.33 10.29 1.66
C CYS A 159 -1.42 11.36 1.84
N LEU A 160 -1.19 12.34 2.73
CA LEU A 160 -2.11 13.44 2.98
C LEU A 160 -2.30 14.32 1.73
N GLU A 161 -1.21 14.71 1.07
CA GLU A 161 -1.27 15.50 -0.17
C GLU A 161 -1.93 14.74 -1.34
N ALA A 162 -1.79 13.42 -1.39
CA ALA A 162 -2.49 12.56 -2.35
C ALA A 162 -3.99 12.37 -2.03
N GLY A 163 -4.46 12.83 -0.86
CA GLY A 163 -5.84 12.66 -0.41
C GLY A 163 -6.18 11.25 0.08
N ILE A 164 -5.17 10.47 0.49
CA ILE A 164 -5.35 9.20 1.18
C ILE A 164 -5.84 9.48 2.60
N ASN A 165 -6.84 8.74 3.08
CA ASN A 165 -7.36 8.96 4.43
C ASN A 165 -6.48 8.24 5.47
N HIS A 166 -5.39 8.91 5.79
CA HIS A 166 -4.35 8.45 6.71
C HIS A 166 -4.66 8.94 8.13
N GLU A 167 -4.78 8.03 9.09
CA GLU A 167 -5.27 8.34 10.45
C GLU A 167 -4.13 8.46 11.48
N GLY A 168 -2.96 7.87 11.21
CA GLY A 168 -1.83 7.97 12.13
C GLY A 168 -0.62 7.12 11.76
N ILE A 169 0.44 7.29 12.55
CA ILE A 169 1.70 6.53 12.49
C ILE A 169 2.18 6.22 13.90
N ASN A 170 2.94 5.14 14.07
CA ASN A 170 3.71 4.89 15.29
C ASN A 170 4.97 4.06 15.00
N ALA A 171 6.00 4.28 15.82
CA ALA A 171 7.12 3.35 15.91
C ALA A 171 6.66 2.11 16.69
N GLU A 172 6.96 0.94 16.15
CA GLU A 172 6.51 -0.33 16.72
C GLU A 172 7.50 -0.93 17.72
N VAL A 173 7.15 -2.08 18.30
CA VAL A 173 7.86 -2.72 19.42
C VAL A 173 9.30 -3.11 19.08
N ALA A 174 9.59 -3.52 17.84
CA ALA A 174 10.93 -3.86 17.40
C ALA A 174 11.67 -2.65 16.78
N LYS A 175 13.00 -2.62 16.93
CA LYS A 175 13.82 -1.56 16.34
C LYS A 175 13.75 -1.64 14.81
N GLY A 176 13.40 -0.52 14.17
CA GLY A 176 13.22 -0.46 12.71
C GLY A 176 11.83 -0.89 12.24
N GLN A 177 10.93 -1.28 13.17
CA GLN A 177 9.53 -1.57 12.90
C GLN A 177 8.67 -0.30 13.05
N TRP A 178 7.70 -0.14 12.16
CA TRP A 178 6.78 0.98 12.12
C TRP A 178 5.39 0.54 11.68
N GLU A 179 4.43 1.41 11.93
CA GLU A 179 3.05 1.24 11.51
C GLU A 179 2.50 2.54 10.90
N PHE A 180 1.59 2.39 9.93
CA PHE A 180 0.71 3.46 9.48
C PHE A 180 -0.74 2.97 9.38
N GLN A 181 -1.70 3.86 9.65
CA GLN A 181 -3.13 3.52 9.65
C GLN A 181 -3.90 4.20 8.52
N ILE A 182 -4.63 3.44 7.71
CA ILE A 182 -5.51 3.94 6.64
C ILE A 182 -6.95 3.59 6.96
N PHE A 183 -7.85 4.57 6.88
CA PHE A 183 -9.28 4.36 7.08
C PHE A 183 -10.08 4.63 5.80
N GLY A 184 -10.67 3.58 5.23
CA GLY A 184 -11.51 3.68 4.04
C GLY A 184 -13.00 3.59 4.37
N LYS A 185 -13.76 4.58 3.89
CA LYS A 185 -15.23 4.49 3.79
C LYS A 185 -15.58 3.91 2.42
N GLY A 186 -15.99 2.64 2.40
CA GLY A 186 -16.20 1.86 1.20
C GLY A 186 -15.15 0.78 1.04
N SER A 187 -15.58 -0.45 0.82
CA SER A 187 -14.73 -1.65 0.72
C SER A 187 -13.61 -1.54 -0.33
N LYS A 188 -13.95 -1.19 -1.58
CA LYS A 188 -12.95 -1.02 -2.65
C LYS A 188 -12.06 0.19 -2.43
N LYS A 189 -12.64 1.30 -1.95
CA LYS A 189 -11.86 2.51 -1.64
C LYS A 189 -10.81 2.25 -0.57
N ALA A 190 -11.16 1.49 0.48
CA ALA A 190 -10.20 1.08 1.51
C ALA A 190 -9.05 0.26 0.92
N ALA A 191 -9.37 -0.72 0.07
CA ALA A 191 -8.37 -1.55 -0.62
C ALA A 191 -7.49 -0.74 -1.59
N ASP A 192 -8.06 0.20 -2.34
CA ASP A 192 -7.30 1.02 -3.28
C ASP A 192 -6.33 1.96 -2.54
N GLN A 193 -6.78 2.59 -1.45
CA GLN A 193 -5.95 3.52 -0.67
C GLN A 193 -4.77 2.83 0.02
N ILE A 194 -4.96 1.62 0.60
CA ILE A 194 -3.85 0.91 1.26
C ILE A 194 -2.75 0.54 0.25
N TRP A 195 -3.11 0.15 -0.98
CA TRP A 195 -2.13 -0.18 -2.01
C TRP A 195 -1.37 1.04 -2.53
N ILE A 196 -2.04 2.18 -2.70
CA ILE A 196 -1.34 3.42 -3.05
C ILE A 196 -0.44 3.90 -1.91
N ALA A 197 -0.88 3.78 -0.65
CA ALA A 197 -0.03 4.10 0.50
C ALA A 197 1.23 3.24 0.55
N ARG A 198 1.11 1.92 0.30
CA ARG A 198 2.27 1.01 0.19
C ARG A 198 3.18 1.39 -0.99
N TYR A 199 2.63 1.73 -2.15
CA TYR A 199 3.41 2.15 -3.32
C TYR A 199 4.22 3.42 -3.02
N LEU A 200 3.60 4.42 -2.39
CA LEU A 200 4.28 5.65 -1.98
C LEU A 200 5.42 5.36 -1.02
N LEU A 201 5.22 4.50 -0.02
CA LEU A 201 6.27 4.12 0.93
C LEU A 201 7.46 3.47 0.21
N LEU A 202 7.20 2.47 -0.64
CA LEU A 202 8.26 1.80 -1.41
C LEU A 202 9.03 2.79 -2.27
N ARG A 203 8.33 3.65 -3.02
CA ARG A 203 8.93 4.67 -3.88
C ARG A 203 9.75 5.70 -3.10
N ILE A 204 9.34 6.09 -1.90
CA ILE A 204 10.13 6.96 -1.03
C ILE A 204 11.40 6.23 -0.58
N CYS A 205 11.31 4.96 -0.21
CA CYS A 205 12.45 4.19 0.29
C CYS A 205 13.55 3.99 -0.77
N GLU A 206 13.21 3.97 -2.06
CA GLU A 206 14.17 3.91 -3.17
C GLU A 206 15.28 4.97 -3.04
N LYS A 207 14.94 6.20 -2.65
CA LYS A 207 15.92 7.30 -2.56
C LYS A 207 16.91 7.15 -1.40
N TYR A 208 16.54 6.34 -0.40
CA TYR A 208 17.38 6.06 0.77
C TYR A 208 18.15 4.74 0.64
N GLY A 209 17.89 3.95 -0.40
CA GLY A 209 18.43 2.60 -0.55
C GLY A 209 18.04 1.71 0.63
N ILE A 210 16.75 1.77 0.99
CA ILE A 210 16.13 0.98 2.06
C ILE A 210 14.96 0.23 1.43
N ASP A 211 14.74 -1.00 1.85
CA ASP A 211 13.61 -1.82 1.45
C ASP A 211 12.54 -1.85 2.55
N ILE A 212 11.34 -2.30 2.20
CA ILE A 212 10.29 -2.64 3.16
C ILE A 212 10.11 -4.15 3.19
N GLU A 213 10.12 -4.71 4.40
CA GLU A 213 9.77 -6.11 4.65
C GLU A 213 8.35 -6.19 5.22
N TRP A 214 7.48 -6.89 4.50
CA TRP A 214 6.06 -7.09 4.82
C TRP A 214 5.78 -8.44 5.50
N HIS A 215 6.76 -9.34 5.52
CA HIS A 215 6.59 -10.68 6.07
C HIS A 215 6.21 -10.61 7.55
N CYS A 216 5.20 -11.38 7.96
CA CYS A 216 4.63 -11.29 9.31
C CYS A 216 5.59 -11.70 10.43
N LYS A 217 6.66 -12.41 10.11
CA LYS A 217 7.71 -12.81 11.06
C LYS A 217 9.08 -12.75 10.39
N PRO A 218 9.65 -11.57 10.14
CA PRO A 218 10.79 -11.42 9.25
C PRO A 218 12.13 -11.79 9.92
N LEU A 219 12.12 -11.96 11.25
CA LEU A 219 13.25 -12.42 12.06
C LEU A 219 13.15 -13.91 12.43
N GLY A 220 12.25 -14.67 11.81
CA GLY A 220 12.11 -16.11 12.03
C GLY A 220 11.69 -16.49 13.45
N ASP A 221 12.16 -17.64 13.92
CA ASP A 221 11.87 -18.20 15.24
C ASP A 221 12.68 -17.48 16.35
N THR A 222 12.32 -16.22 16.59
CA THR A 222 12.91 -15.37 17.63
C THR A 222 11.82 -14.65 18.42
N ASP A 223 12.19 -14.16 19.61
CA ASP A 223 11.31 -13.38 20.49
C ASP A 223 11.04 -11.95 19.99
N TRP A 224 11.56 -11.57 18.82
CA TRP A 224 11.27 -10.26 18.22
C TRP A 224 9.83 -10.20 17.69
N ASN A 225 9.18 -9.05 17.84
CA ASN A 225 7.81 -8.89 17.36
C ASN A 225 7.69 -9.14 15.85
N GLY A 226 6.56 -9.73 15.46
CA GLY A 226 6.17 -9.87 14.06
C GLY A 226 5.51 -8.60 13.55
N SER A 227 5.15 -8.59 12.26
CA SER A 227 4.36 -7.53 11.64
C SER A 227 2.95 -8.00 11.29
N GLY A 228 1.95 -7.27 11.78
CA GLY A 228 0.54 -7.49 11.50
C GLY A 228 -0.03 -6.59 10.40
N MET A 229 -1.29 -6.84 10.09
CA MET A 229 -2.17 -5.83 9.50
C MET A 229 -3.53 -5.92 10.18
N HIS A 230 -3.69 -5.30 11.35
CA HIS A 230 -4.99 -5.35 12.04
C HIS A 230 -6.06 -4.72 11.15
N CYS A 231 -7.23 -5.34 11.13
CA CYS A 231 -8.36 -4.93 10.30
C CYS A 231 -9.55 -4.62 11.20
N ASN A 232 -9.76 -3.33 11.39
CA ASN A 232 -10.98 -2.79 11.99
C ASN A 232 -12.06 -2.75 10.90
N PHE A 233 -13.28 -3.20 11.20
CA PHE A 233 -14.37 -3.10 10.24
C PHE A 233 -15.70 -2.71 10.88
N SER A 234 -16.56 -2.05 10.10
CA SER A 234 -17.96 -1.87 10.48
C SER A 234 -18.86 -1.74 9.25
N THR A 235 -20.08 -2.25 9.35
CA THR A 235 -21.16 -1.96 8.40
C THR A 235 -22.03 -0.82 8.93
N LYS A 236 -22.87 -0.24 8.06
CA LYS A 236 -23.88 0.73 8.49
C LYS A 236 -24.76 0.19 9.63
N TYR A 237 -25.16 -1.08 9.54
CA TYR A 237 -25.97 -1.73 10.58
C TYR A 237 -25.23 -1.80 11.91
N MET A 238 -23.94 -2.18 11.92
CA MET A 238 -23.14 -2.22 13.15
C MET A 238 -23.07 -0.86 13.85
N ARG A 239 -23.00 0.23 13.08
CA ARG A 239 -22.86 1.60 13.61
C ARG A 239 -24.17 2.21 14.08
N GLU A 240 -25.28 1.94 13.39
CA GLU A 240 -26.56 2.62 13.63
C GLU A 240 -27.55 1.79 14.45
N VAL A 241 -27.47 0.45 14.38
CA VAL A 241 -28.44 -0.45 15.01
C VAL A 241 -27.77 -1.41 15.99
N GLY A 242 -26.64 -2.00 15.60
CA GLY A 242 -25.95 -3.15 16.21
C GLY A 242 -26.06 -3.35 17.73
N GLY A 243 -24.96 -3.20 18.44
CA GLY A 243 -24.89 -3.46 19.89
C GLY A 243 -24.39 -4.84 20.27
N LYS A 244 -24.22 -5.06 21.58
CA LYS A 244 -23.50 -6.21 22.14
C LYS A 244 -24.02 -7.56 21.63
N GLU A 245 -25.33 -7.78 21.67
CA GLU A 245 -25.93 -9.06 21.23
C GLU A 245 -25.69 -9.34 19.75
N TYR A 246 -25.70 -8.30 18.90
CA TYR A 246 -25.40 -8.45 17.48
C TYR A 246 -23.93 -8.79 17.26
N PHE A 247 -23.01 -8.13 17.96
CA PHE A 247 -21.57 -8.41 17.85
C PHE A 247 -21.19 -9.80 18.37
N GLU A 248 -21.80 -10.24 19.48
CA GLU A 248 -21.58 -11.60 20.01
C GLU A 248 -22.07 -12.71 19.07
N LYS A 249 -23.00 -12.42 18.15
CA LYS A 249 -23.45 -13.38 17.13
C LYS A 249 -22.57 -13.39 15.86
N LEU A 250 -21.70 -12.41 15.68
CA LEU A 250 -20.80 -12.30 14.52
C LEU A 250 -19.41 -12.94 14.77
N MET A 251 -19.04 -13.11 16.04
CA MET A 251 -17.81 -13.78 16.49
C MET A 251 -18.00 -15.30 16.55
#